data_AF-A0A973NYC6-F1
#
_entry.id   AF-A0A973NYC6-F1
#
_cell.length_a   1.000
_cell.length_b   1.000
_cell.length_c   1.000
_cell.angle_alpha   90.00
_cell.angle_beta   90.00
_cell.angle_gamma   90.00
#
_symmetry.space_group_name_H-M   'P 1'
#
loop_
_entity.id
_entity.type
_entity.pdbx_description
1 polymer ?
#
loop_
_entity_poly.entity_id
_entity_poly.type
_entity_poly.pdbx_seq_one_letter_code
_entity_poly.pdbx_strand_id
1 'polypeptide(L)'
;ENSAGPILGRVSWQANADPGQPLSTANPLNLVERLDGADRVETAIQVSHWSWDATGPNTPAGRQADMAVIARSDDYADALAGTALARQLKGGTGPLLLTETDSLDPRTLAELKRTLRPGAFVYVLGQTKAISAHTFDQIAAAGFRPTRIGGRDRFETAVDVAETIVPTYTHDPVTILTATGLNFPDALAAGAVAASRPNTVVVLTANDAMPDATLNFLNAVSQRTVVGVGGPGSRALQAAKIPSGTVSGSDRFVTALTVAKTFFDGPQVVGIATGYKFPDALAGGVLAGSVGGPLLLTGPTALPTETADYLRNASGSVSDAVMFGGPAVLDEGLKNQVGDLIGQPGQWVYRDNDPTAHQGPR
;
A
#
# COMPACT_ATOMS: atom_id res chain seq x y z
N GLU A 1 0.67 -1.95 -40.74
CA GLU A 1 2.07 -2.22 -40.42
C GLU A 1 2.67 -0.96 -39.81
N ASN A 2 3.02 -1.01 -38.54
CA ASN A 2 3.95 -0.08 -37.89
C ASN A 2 4.28 -0.67 -36.52
N SER A 3 5.26 -1.57 -36.55
CA SER A 3 5.93 -2.18 -35.42
C SER A 3 6.65 -1.12 -34.60
N ALA A 4 6.25 -0.98 -33.34
CA ALA A 4 7.03 -0.24 -32.34
C ALA A 4 8.37 -0.96 -32.13
N GLY A 5 9.47 -0.23 -32.31
CA GLY A 5 10.83 -0.72 -32.11
C GLY A 5 11.13 -1.04 -30.64
N PRO A 6 12.16 -1.86 -30.37
CA PRO A 6 12.51 -2.30 -29.02
C PRO A 6 13.07 -1.12 -28.21
N ILE A 7 12.52 -0.91 -27.01
CA ILE A 7 13.08 0.01 -26.03
C ILE A 7 14.40 -0.60 -25.54
N LEU A 8 15.52 -0.04 -25.99
CA LEU A 8 16.87 -0.39 -25.59
C LEU A 8 17.16 0.25 -24.23
N GLY A 9 17.18 -0.60 -23.21
CA GLY A 9 17.57 -0.28 -21.85
C GLY A 9 17.58 -1.56 -21.01
N ARG A 10 18.19 -2.64 -21.51
CA ARG A 10 18.40 -3.85 -20.73
C ARG A 10 19.32 -3.50 -19.56
N VAL A 11 18.75 -3.39 -18.36
CA VAL A 11 19.51 -3.65 -17.13
C VAL A 11 20.09 -5.04 -17.29
N SER A 12 21.42 -5.14 -17.24
CA SER A 12 22.12 -6.42 -17.30
C SER A 12 21.62 -7.28 -16.15
N TRP A 13 20.95 -8.38 -16.50
CA TRP A 13 20.63 -9.49 -15.61
C TRP A 13 21.85 -9.82 -14.76
N GLN A 14 21.81 -9.55 -13.45
CA GLN A 14 22.75 -10.18 -12.53
C GLN A 14 22.29 -11.63 -12.35
N ALA A 15 23.18 -12.54 -12.74
CA ALA A 15 22.96 -13.97 -12.79
C ALA A 15 22.91 -14.56 -11.36
N ASN A 16 21.77 -14.44 -10.67
CA ASN A 16 21.43 -15.33 -9.57
C ASN A 16 20.39 -16.40 -9.98
N ALA A 17 20.02 -16.43 -11.27
CA ALA A 17 19.07 -17.39 -11.84
C ALA A 17 19.73 -18.58 -12.57
N ASP A 18 21.07 -18.71 -12.57
CA ASP A 18 21.77 -19.86 -13.17
C ASP A 18 21.96 -20.97 -12.11
N PRO A 19 21.29 -22.14 -12.22
CA PRO A 19 21.33 -23.21 -11.22
C PRO A 19 22.73 -23.83 -10.98
N GLY A 20 23.74 -23.45 -11.77
CA GLY A 20 25.10 -24.01 -11.73
C GLY A 20 26.22 -23.05 -11.34
N GLN A 21 25.96 -21.76 -11.04
CA GLN A 21 27.00 -20.81 -10.64
C GLN A 21 27.10 -20.70 -9.11
N PRO A 22 28.30 -20.79 -8.52
CA PRO A 22 28.47 -20.53 -7.09
C PRO A 22 28.19 -19.06 -6.78
N LEU A 23 27.40 -18.83 -5.74
CA LEU A 23 26.96 -17.50 -5.31
C LEU A 23 28.17 -16.63 -4.93
N SER A 24 28.14 -15.37 -5.35
CA SER A 24 29.04 -14.33 -4.85
C SER A 24 28.85 -14.16 -3.35
N THR A 25 29.93 -14.17 -2.57
CA THR A 25 29.94 -13.92 -1.11
C THR A 25 29.53 -12.50 -0.71
N ALA A 26 29.13 -11.67 -1.69
CA ALA A 26 28.75 -10.27 -1.51
C ALA A 26 27.22 -10.04 -1.46
N ASN A 27 26.38 -11.07 -1.59
CA ASN A 27 24.91 -10.91 -1.52
C ASN A 27 24.40 -11.33 -0.12
N PRO A 28 23.80 -10.42 0.69
CA PRO A 28 23.22 -10.81 1.96
C PRO A 28 22.02 -11.76 1.75
N LEU A 29 21.76 -12.61 2.75
CA LEU A 29 20.64 -13.54 2.75
C LEU A 29 19.32 -12.80 2.48
N ASN A 30 18.44 -13.38 1.68
CA ASN A 30 17.09 -12.83 1.47
C ASN A 30 16.35 -12.73 2.80
N LEU A 31 15.46 -11.75 2.94
CA LEU A 31 14.73 -11.51 4.18
C LEU A 31 13.24 -11.81 4.00
N VAL A 32 12.71 -12.58 4.94
CA VAL A 32 11.28 -12.62 5.20
C VAL A 32 11.04 -11.96 6.55
N GLU A 33 10.25 -10.90 6.57
CA GLU A 33 9.87 -10.23 7.81
C GLU A 33 8.36 -10.30 8.01
N ARG A 34 7.92 -10.48 9.25
CA ARG A 34 6.52 -10.29 9.64
C ARG A 34 6.37 -9.01 10.45
N LEU A 35 5.39 -8.19 10.05
CA LEU A 35 4.92 -7.04 10.79
C LEU A 35 3.50 -7.29 11.29
N ASP A 36 3.34 -7.40 12.60
CA ASP A 36 2.08 -7.77 13.23
C ASP A 36 1.97 -7.31 14.68
N GLY A 37 0.75 -7.35 15.21
CA GLY A 37 0.55 -7.17 16.63
C GLY A 37 -0.73 -7.82 17.14
N ALA A 38 -1.11 -7.50 18.37
CA ALA A 38 -2.29 -8.07 19.02
C ALA A 38 -3.59 -7.76 18.25
N ASP A 39 -3.61 -6.66 17.50
CA ASP A 39 -4.71 -6.23 16.65
C ASP A 39 -4.19 -5.37 15.49
N ARG A 40 -5.14 -4.93 14.66
CA ARG A 40 -4.87 -4.07 13.49
C ARG A 40 -4.21 -2.73 13.83
N VAL A 41 -4.47 -2.19 15.02
CA VAL A 41 -3.87 -0.92 15.46
C VAL A 41 -2.39 -1.16 15.70
N GLU A 42 -2.06 -2.22 16.43
CA GLU A 42 -0.66 -2.61 16.67
C GLU A 42 0.06 -2.99 15.36
N THR A 43 -0.58 -3.74 14.45
CA THR A 43 0.02 -4.03 13.13
C THR A 43 0.35 -2.74 12.36
N ALA A 44 -0.55 -1.75 12.34
CA ALA A 44 -0.29 -0.47 11.69
C ALA A 44 0.86 0.32 12.34
N ILE A 45 1.02 0.19 13.66
CA ILE A 45 2.15 0.75 14.41
C ILE A 45 3.45 0.05 14.03
N GLN A 46 3.48 -1.28 13.92
CA GLN A 46 4.69 -2.01 13.48
C GLN A 46 5.09 -1.67 12.03
N VAL A 47 4.11 -1.47 11.13
CA VAL A 47 4.35 -0.93 9.79
C VAL A 47 4.96 0.48 9.84
N SER A 48 4.51 1.30 10.78
CA SER A 48 5.04 2.64 11.00
C SER A 48 6.46 2.60 11.59
N HIS A 49 6.74 1.71 12.54
CA HIS A 49 8.08 1.43 13.04
C HIS A 49 9.04 1.06 11.90
N TRP A 50 8.68 0.09 11.08
CA TRP A 50 9.45 -0.31 9.90
C TRP A 50 9.83 0.87 8.99
N SER A 51 8.86 1.76 8.74
CA SER A 51 9.04 2.90 7.83
C SER A 51 9.78 4.08 8.46
N TRP A 52 9.74 4.21 9.79
CA TRP A 52 10.12 5.44 10.50
C TRP A 52 11.06 5.25 11.72
N ASP A 53 11.50 4.03 12.05
CA ASP A 53 12.42 3.77 13.20
C ASP A 53 13.90 3.92 12.85
N ALA A 54 14.27 3.72 11.60
CA ALA A 54 15.55 4.20 11.08
C ALA A 54 15.68 5.73 11.24
N THR A 55 14.54 6.41 11.48
CA THR A 55 14.37 7.79 11.05
C THR A 55 13.56 8.73 11.95
N GLY A 56 13.32 8.38 13.22
CA GLY A 56 12.65 9.25 14.18
C GLY A 56 13.47 10.51 14.58
N PRO A 57 12.87 11.50 15.26
CA PRO A 57 13.57 12.72 15.71
C PRO A 57 14.74 12.44 16.69
N ASN A 58 14.83 11.20 17.18
CA ASN A 58 15.87 10.74 18.10
C ASN A 58 16.88 9.78 17.44
N THR A 59 16.88 9.58 16.11
CA THR A 59 17.90 8.76 15.43
C THR A 59 18.91 9.62 14.64
N PRO A 60 20.21 9.24 14.63
CA PRO A 60 21.29 10.07 14.06
C PRO A 60 21.22 10.35 12.54
N ALA A 61 20.31 9.71 11.80
CA ALA A 61 20.14 9.90 10.35
C ALA A 61 18.69 10.28 9.94
N GLY A 62 17.85 10.72 10.89
CA GLY A 62 16.42 10.45 10.79
C GLY A 62 15.53 11.34 9.91
N ARG A 63 14.92 10.72 8.89
CA ARG A 63 13.76 11.18 8.10
C ARG A 63 12.47 11.14 8.92
N GLN A 64 12.17 12.22 9.64
CA GLN A 64 10.91 12.36 10.35
C GLN A 64 9.71 12.38 9.38
N ALA A 65 8.58 11.81 9.78
CA ALA A 65 7.34 11.93 9.01
C ALA A 65 6.83 13.38 9.06
N ASP A 66 6.37 13.88 7.92
CA ASP A 66 5.90 15.28 7.77
C ASP A 66 4.45 15.44 8.25
N MET A 67 3.68 14.36 8.14
CA MET A 67 2.26 14.27 8.46
C MET A 67 1.90 12.83 8.82
N ALA A 68 0.67 12.60 9.29
CA ALA A 68 0.10 11.25 9.37
C ALA A 68 -1.32 11.23 8.81
N VAL A 69 -1.78 10.04 8.43
CA VAL A 69 -3.16 9.77 8.05
C VAL A 69 -3.78 8.87 9.11
N ILE A 70 -4.98 9.20 9.58
CA ILE A 70 -5.75 8.37 10.52
C ILE A 70 -7.03 7.94 9.86
N ALA A 71 -7.27 6.63 9.90
CA ALA A 71 -8.52 6.00 9.50
C ALA A 71 -9.15 5.25 10.68
N ARG A 72 -10.45 4.98 10.56
CA ARG A 72 -11.14 4.10 11.51
C ARG A 72 -10.61 2.68 11.39
N SER A 73 -10.52 1.99 12.52
CA SER A 73 -9.96 0.64 12.62
C SER A 73 -10.93 -0.42 12.07
N ASP A 74 -12.24 -0.21 12.17
CA ASP A 74 -13.28 -1.21 12.00
C ASP A 74 -13.97 -1.22 10.62
N ASP A 75 -13.79 -0.20 9.78
CA ASP A 75 -14.24 -0.15 8.38
C ASP A 75 -13.11 0.33 7.46
N TYR A 76 -13.04 -0.23 6.26
CA TYR A 76 -11.94 -0.04 5.31
C TYR A 76 -12.16 1.11 4.34
N ALA A 77 -13.40 1.53 4.17
CA ALA A 77 -13.82 2.23 2.97
C ALA A 77 -13.13 3.59 2.80
N ASP A 78 -13.04 4.38 3.87
CA ASP A 78 -12.37 5.67 3.86
C ASP A 78 -10.85 5.53 3.74
N ALA A 79 -10.29 4.40 4.19
CA ALA A 79 -8.85 4.21 4.28
C ALA A 79 -8.19 3.77 2.95
N LEU A 80 -8.95 3.11 2.06
CA LEU A 80 -8.44 2.64 0.76
C LEU A 80 -7.87 3.77 -0.11
N ALA A 81 -8.49 4.96 -0.06
CA ALA A 81 -7.96 6.15 -0.73
C ALA A 81 -6.81 6.82 0.05
N GLY A 82 -6.78 6.62 1.38
CA GLY A 82 -5.77 7.15 2.30
C GLY A 82 -4.34 6.73 1.98
N THR A 83 -4.14 5.59 1.31
CA THR A 83 -2.81 5.14 0.91
C THR A 83 -2.11 6.12 -0.03
N ALA A 84 -2.86 6.70 -0.99
CA ALA A 84 -2.32 7.74 -1.86
C ALA A 84 -2.00 9.00 -1.04
N LEU A 85 -2.88 9.39 -0.12
CA LEU A 85 -2.69 10.59 0.71
C LEU A 85 -1.41 10.53 1.53
N ALA A 86 -1.11 9.37 2.14
CA ALA A 86 0.08 9.15 2.96
C ALA A 86 1.41 9.32 2.19
N ARG A 87 1.39 9.27 0.86
CA ARG A 87 2.61 9.28 0.00
C ARG A 87 2.67 10.40 -1.04
N GLN A 88 1.53 10.88 -1.53
CA GLN A 88 1.45 11.73 -2.71
C GLN A 88 1.25 13.22 -2.39
N LEU A 89 0.94 13.57 -1.13
CA LEU A 89 0.67 14.95 -0.78
C LEU A 89 1.97 15.76 -0.77
N LYS A 90 2.00 16.91 -1.45
CA LYS A 90 3.14 17.85 -1.41
C LYS A 90 3.51 18.32 0.01
N GLY A 91 2.58 18.22 0.96
CA GLY A 91 2.79 18.48 2.38
C GLY A 91 3.67 17.45 3.10
N GLY A 92 4.09 16.40 2.39
CA GLY A 92 5.06 15.41 2.85
C GLY A 92 4.47 14.03 3.05
N THR A 93 5.26 13.12 3.61
CA THR A 93 4.90 11.70 3.71
C THR A 93 4.75 11.24 5.15
N GLY A 94 3.91 10.24 5.36
CA GLY A 94 3.48 9.86 6.71
C GLY A 94 3.02 8.43 6.87
N PRO A 95 2.92 7.93 8.11
CA PRO A 95 2.26 6.66 8.38
C PRO A 95 0.73 6.77 8.20
N LEU A 96 0.11 5.65 7.87
CA LEU A 96 -1.32 5.44 8.00
C LEU A 96 -1.56 4.66 9.29
N LEU A 97 -2.21 5.30 10.26
CA LEU A 97 -2.52 4.72 11.57
C LEU A 97 -4.03 4.53 11.73
N LEU A 98 -4.41 3.68 12.68
CA LEU A 98 -5.79 3.29 12.90
C LEU A 98 -6.26 3.70 14.30
N THR A 99 -7.54 4.03 14.43
CA THR A 99 -8.17 4.30 15.74
C THR A 99 -9.64 3.91 15.73
N GLU A 100 -10.23 3.75 16.91
CA GLU A 100 -11.68 3.56 17.04
C GLU A 100 -12.47 4.85 16.76
N THR A 101 -13.77 4.73 16.49
CA THR A 101 -14.62 5.88 16.12
C THR A 101 -14.67 6.96 17.21
N ASP A 102 -14.90 6.57 18.47
CA ASP A 102 -15.22 7.51 19.57
C ASP A 102 -14.06 7.78 20.54
N SER A 103 -12.91 7.13 20.33
CA SER A 103 -11.71 7.37 21.14
C SER A 103 -10.44 7.23 20.31
N LEU A 104 -9.50 8.16 20.51
CA LEU A 104 -8.13 8.03 20.04
C LEU A 104 -7.44 6.89 20.80
N ASP A 105 -6.99 5.85 20.11
CA ASP A 105 -6.24 4.75 20.73
C ASP A 105 -4.93 5.31 21.35
N PRO A 106 -4.64 5.04 22.63
CA PRO A 106 -3.42 5.53 23.27
C PRO A 106 -2.13 5.11 22.56
N ARG A 107 -2.11 3.93 21.92
CA ARG A 107 -0.96 3.43 21.15
C ARG A 107 -0.78 4.24 19.86
N THR A 108 -1.87 4.54 19.17
CA THR A 108 -1.86 5.45 18.01
C THR A 108 -1.40 6.85 18.40
N LEU A 109 -1.84 7.37 19.55
CA LEU A 109 -1.35 8.65 20.05
C LEU A 109 0.15 8.63 20.36
N ALA A 110 0.65 7.56 20.98
CA ALA A 110 2.07 7.39 21.23
C ALA A 110 2.86 7.36 19.92
N GLU A 111 2.33 6.68 18.91
CA GLU A 111 2.97 6.56 17.61
C GLU A 111 2.98 7.88 16.82
N LEU A 112 1.90 8.68 16.88
CA LEU A 112 1.90 10.04 16.33
C LEU A 112 3.00 10.91 16.98
N LYS A 113 3.16 10.83 18.30
CA LYS A 113 4.21 11.58 19.03
C LYS A 113 5.62 11.09 18.71
N ARG A 114 5.78 9.80 18.42
CA ARG A 114 7.06 9.22 18.02
C ARG A 114 7.47 9.67 16.62
N THR A 115 6.52 9.64 15.67
CA THR A 115 6.79 9.84 14.24
C THR A 115 6.76 11.30 13.81
N LEU A 116 5.95 12.14 14.44
CA LEU A 116 5.69 13.52 13.99
C LEU A 116 6.32 14.58 14.88
N ARG A 117 6.52 15.78 14.31
CA ARG A 117 6.84 16.98 15.08
C ARG A 117 5.57 17.55 15.71
N PRO A 118 5.65 18.22 16.88
CA PRO A 118 4.55 19.04 17.37
C PRO A 118 4.08 20.04 16.30
N GLY A 119 2.77 20.16 16.12
CA GLY A 119 2.15 21.01 15.11
C GLY A 119 2.08 20.40 13.71
N ALA A 120 2.56 19.16 13.50
CA ALA A 120 2.40 18.46 12.22
C ALA A 120 0.92 18.24 11.87
N PHE A 121 0.63 18.14 10.58
CA PHE A 121 -0.71 17.85 10.10
C PHE A 121 -1.07 16.37 10.33
N VAL A 122 -2.31 16.14 10.76
CA VAL A 122 -2.87 14.79 10.89
C VAL A 122 -4.16 14.74 10.09
N TYR A 123 -4.16 14.03 8.97
CA TYR A 123 -5.33 13.92 8.10
C TYR A 123 -6.26 12.83 8.62
N VAL A 124 -7.46 13.22 9.05
CA VAL A 124 -8.47 12.33 9.62
C VAL A 124 -9.47 11.98 8.52
N LEU A 125 -9.48 10.71 8.11
CA LEU A 125 -10.33 10.24 7.02
C LEU A 125 -11.76 9.96 7.51
N GLY A 126 -12.72 10.36 6.67
CA GLY A 126 -14.14 10.20 6.91
C GLY A 126 -14.76 11.32 7.75
N GLN A 127 -16.09 11.33 7.75
CA GLN A 127 -16.89 12.29 8.52
C GLN A 127 -16.98 11.90 10.01
N THR A 128 -17.73 12.66 10.81
CA THR A 128 -17.87 12.44 12.26
C THR A 128 -18.46 11.09 12.65
N LYS A 129 -19.13 10.39 11.73
CA LYS A 129 -19.58 9.00 11.93
C LYS A 129 -18.47 7.95 11.80
N ALA A 130 -17.36 8.31 11.14
CA ALA A 130 -16.19 7.46 10.99
C ALA A 130 -15.20 7.70 12.13
N ILE A 131 -14.89 8.97 12.39
CA ILE A 131 -14.06 9.39 13.51
C ILE A 131 -14.74 10.60 14.15
N SER A 132 -15.19 10.45 15.39
CA SER A 132 -15.99 11.44 16.11
C SER A 132 -15.29 12.80 16.24
N ALA A 133 -16.07 13.84 16.53
CA ALA A 133 -15.52 15.15 16.88
C ALA A 133 -14.63 15.07 18.13
N HIS A 134 -15.00 14.23 19.11
CA HIS A 134 -14.21 14.00 20.32
C HIS A 134 -12.82 13.43 19.99
N THR A 135 -12.74 12.37 19.19
CA THR A 135 -11.46 11.78 18.74
C THR A 135 -10.62 12.78 17.95
N PHE A 136 -11.25 13.59 17.10
CA PHE A 136 -10.58 14.66 16.36
C PHE A 136 -9.97 15.71 17.29
N ASP A 137 -10.71 16.14 18.32
CA ASP A 137 -10.25 17.12 19.31
C ASP A 137 -9.12 16.55 20.19
N GLN A 138 -9.11 15.24 20.47
CA GLN A 138 -8.00 14.58 21.17
C GLN A 138 -6.69 14.69 20.39
N ILE A 139 -6.71 14.64 19.06
CA ILE A 139 -5.53 14.83 18.21
C ILE A 139 -5.03 16.28 18.30
N ALA A 140 -5.93 17.26 18.31
CA ALA A 140 -5.57 18.67 18.48
C ALA A 140 -4.98 18.94 19.87
N ALA A 141 -5.62 18.41 20.93
CA ALA A 141 -5.16 18.52 22.31
C ALA A 141 -3.78 17.86 22.53
N ALA A 142 -3.44 16.86 21.73
CA ALA A 142 -2.12 16.25 21.71
C ALA A 142 -1.01 17.12 21.08
N GLY A 143 -1.37 18.29 20.53
CA GLY A 143 -0.44 19.25 19.95
C GLY A 143 -0.26 19.11 18.43
N PHE A 144 -1.17 18.44 17.73
CA PHE A 144 -1.15 18.30 16.28
C PHE A 144 -2.19 19.19 15.60
N ARG A 145 -2.16 19.27 14.26
CA ARG A 145 -3.12 20.02 13.45
C ARG A 145 -4.02 19.05 12.67
N PRO A 146 -5.07 18.50 13.31
CA PRO A 146 -5.94 17.58 12.61
C PRO A 146 -6.70 18.29 11.48
N THR A 147 -6.81 17.65 10.33
CA THR A 147 -7.58 18.12 9.16
C THR A 147 -8.47 16.98 8.67
N ARG A 148 -9.77 17.22 8.59
CA ARG A 148 -10.72 16.18 8.19
C ARG A 148 -10.87 16.15 6.67
N ILE A 149 -10.84 14.96 6.09
CA ILE A 149 -11.12 14.71 4.67
C ILE A 149 -12.13 13.58 4.59
N GLY A 150 -13.32 13.82 4.05
CA GLY A 150 -14.32 12.78 3.90
C GLY A 150 -15.66 13.30 3.42
N GLY A 151 -16.36 12.48 2.65
CA GLY A 151 -17.65 12.81 2.06
C GLY A 151 -18.82 12.15 2.78
N ARG A 152 -20.00 12.17 2.15
CA ARG A 152 -21.21 11.53 2.70
C ARG A 152 -21.10 10.01 2.74
N ASP A 153 -20.29 9.45 1.84
CA ASP A 153 -19.99 8.02 1.74
C ASP A 153 -18.55 7.80 1.28
N ARG A 154 -18.18 6.52 1.15
CA ARG A 154 -16.84 6.08 0.75
C ARG A 154 -16.40 6.57 -0.64
N PHE A 155 -17.34 6.76 -1.55
CA PHE A 155 -17.02 7.19 -2.92
C PHE A 155 -16.66 8.67 -2.91
N GLU A 156 -17.45 9.48 -2.20
CA GLU A 156 -17.11 10.89 -1.98
C GLU A 156 -15.85 11.07 -1.15
N THR A 157 -15.63 10.29 -0.08
CA THR A 157 -14.35 10.36 0.67
C THR A 157 -13.15 10.09 -0.24
N ALA A 158 -13.23 9.09 -1.13
CA ALA A 158 -12.14 8.80 -2.06
C ALA A 158 -11.90 9.95 -3.06
N VAL A 159 -12.97 10.62 -3.50
CA VAL A 159 -12.87 11.82 -4.35
C VAL A 159 -12.27 12.99 -3.57
N ASP A 160 -12.72 13.27 -2.35
CA ASP A 160 -12.17 14.36 -1.51
C ASP A 160 -10.67 14.18 -1.25
N VAL A 161 -10.24 12.93 -1.02
CA VAL A 161 -8.81 12.59 -0.92
C VAL A 161 -8.09 12.89 -2.23
N ALA A 162 -8.63 12.44 -3.37
CA ALA A 162 -8.03 12.70 -4.66
C ALA A 162 -7.96 14.20 -5.01
N GLU A 163 -9.01 14.98 -4.71
CA GLU A 163 -9.07 16.43 -4.89
C GLU A 163 -8.12 17.19 -3.95
N THR A 164 -7.77 16.62 -2.80
CA THR A 164 -6.73 17.18 -1.92
C THR A 164 -5.33 16.99 -2.53
N ILE A 165 -5.09 15.90 -3.24
CA ILE A 165 -3.76 15.51 -3.73
C ILE A 165 -3.49 16.07 -5.14
N VAL A 166 -4.44 15.92 -6.06
CA VAL A 166 -4.27 16.21 -7.49
C VAL A 166 -3.79 17.64 -7.78
N PRO A 167 -4.32 18.70 -7.13
CA PRO A 167 -3.85 20.07 -7.35
C PRO A 167 -2.38 20.29 -6.96
N THR A 168 -1.78 19.36 -6.20
CA THR A 168 -0.38 19.43 -5.80
C THR A 168 0.58 18.82 -6.83
N TYR A 169 0.05 18.09 -7.82
CA TYR A 169 0.85 17.51 -8.89
C TYR A 169 1.38 18.57 -9.83
N THR A 170 2.63 18.38 -10.25
CA THR A 170 3.39 19.35 -11.06
C THR A 170 3.52 18.92 -12.51
N HIS A 171 3.05 17.72 -12.85
CA HIS A 171 3.18 17.13 -14.16
C HIS A 171 1.93 16.32 -14.52
N ASP A 172 1.59 16.34 -15.80
CA ASP A 172 0.54 15.52 -16.40
C ASP A 172 1.14 14.30 -17.14
N PRO A 173 0.34 13.25 -17.42
CA PRO A 173 -1.05 13.07 -16.98
C PRO A 173 -1.15 12.53 -15.55
N VAL A 174 -2.28 12.82 -14.89
CA VAL A 174 -2.67 12.16 -13.63
C VAL A 174 -3.13 10.73 -13.92
N THR A 175 -2.59 9.76 -13.20
CA THR A 175 -3.07 8.37 -13.26
C THR A 175 -4.18 8.17 -12.23
N ILE A 176 -5.36 7.77 -12.67
CA ILE A 176 -6.53 7.53 -11.81
C ILE A 176 -6.88 6.05 -11.87
N LEU A 177 -6.69 5.36 -10.76
CA LEU A 177 -7.05 3.96 -10.60
C LEU A 177 -8.47 3.88 -10.02
N THR A 178 -9.34 3.09 -10.64
CA THR A 178 -10.70 2.86 -10.11
C THR A 178 -10.84 1.43 -9.62
N ALA A 179 -11.27 1.24 -8.38
CA ALA A 179 -11.58 -0.07 -7.82
C ALA A 179 -12.95 -0.03 -7.13
N THR A 180 -13.60 -1.19 -6.92
CA THR A 180 -14.87 -1.20 -6.18
C THR A 180 -14.63 -0.78 -4.73
N GLY A 181 -15.50 0.10 -4.21
CA GLY A 181 -15.54 0.44 -2.80
C GLY A 181 -16.36 -0.55 -1.96
N LEU A 182 -17.03 -1.53 -2.58
CA LEU A 182 -17.90 -2.49 -1.91
C LEU A 182 -17.20 -3.83 -1.57
N ASN A 183 -15.95 -3.96 -1.99
CA ASN A 183 -15.02 -5.03 -1.61
C ASN A 183 -13.60 -4.44 -1.62
N PHE A 184 -12.70 -4.95 -0.79
CA PHE A 184 -11.40 -4.30 -0.52
C PHE A 184 -10.18 -4.77 -1.34
N PRO A 185 -10.04 -6.04 -1.79
CA PRO A 185 -8.75 -6.55 -2.27
C PRO A 185 -8.16 -5.79 -3.46
N ASP A 186 -8.99 -5.45 -4.45
CA ASP A 186 -8.55 -4.77 -5.67
C ASP A 186 -8.10 -3.34 -5.35
N ALA A 187 -8.80 -2.67 -4.43
CA ALA A 187 -8.46 -1.32 -3.97
C ALA A 187 -7.17 -1.30 -3.13
N LEU A 188 -6.87 -2.35 -2.36
CA LEU A 188 -5.58 -2.46 -1.65
C LEU A 188 -4.41 -2.58 -2.63
N ALA A 189 -4.54 -3.42 -3.65
CA ALA A 189 -3.52 -3.56 -4.69
C ALA A 189 -3.34 -2.24 -5.47
N ALA A 190 -4.45 -1.57 -5.82
CA ALA A 190 -4.40 -0.23 -6.42
C ALA A 190 -3.74 0.81 -5.50
N GLY A 191 -3.99 0.74 -4.20
CA GLY A 191 -3.37 1.59 -3.19
C GLY A 191 -1.85 1.48 -3.21
N ALA A 192 -1.29 0.26 -3.27
CA ALA A 192 0.15 0.07 -3.38
C ALA A 192 0.75 0.74 -4.63
N VAL A 193 0.04 0.72 -5.76
CA VAL A 193 0.43 1.45 -6.98
C VAL A 193 0.39 2.96 -6.76
N ALA A 194 -0.66 3.47 -6.12
CA ALA A 194 -0.79 4.90 -5.82
C ALA A 194 0.26 5.38 -4.80
N ALA A 195 0.74 4.51 -3.92
CA ALA A 195 1.85 4.81 -3.01
C ALA A 195 3.22 4.78 -3.69
N SER A 196 3.39 4.01 -4.78
CA SER A 196 4.69 3.81 -5.46
C SER A 196 4.94 4.74 -6.64
N ARG A 197 3.88 5.20 -7.32
CA ARG A 197 4.00 6.00 -8.54
C ARG A 197 3.62 7.45 -8.31
N PRO A 198 4.38 8.42 -8.84
CA PRO A 198 3.98 9.82 -8.77
C PRO A 198 2.65 10.04 -9.51
N ASN A 199 1.94 11.11 -9.16
CA ASN A 199 0.73 11.57 -9.85
C ASN A 199 -0.37 10.50 -9.95
N THR A 200 -0.45 9.58 -8.98
CA THR A 200 -1.38 8.45 -9.00
C THR A 200 -2.34 8.50 -7.80
N VAL A 201 -3.64 8.43 -8.07
CA VAL A 201 -4.71 8.41 -7.05
C VAL A 201 -5.64 7.22 -7.26
N VAL A 202 -6.34 6.83 -6.18
CA VAL A 202 -7.39 5.80 -6.22
C VAL A 202 -8.74 6.48 -5.96
N VAL A 203 -9.72 6.19 -6.80
CA VAL A 203 -11.13 6.54 -6.59
C VAL A 203 -12.00 5.29 -6.67
N LEU A 204 -13.17 5.33 -6.05
CA LEU A 204 -13.98 4.14 -5.83
C LEU A 204 -15.22 4.07 -6.74
N THR A 205 -15.60 2.86 -7.13
CA THR A 205 -16.84 2.54 -7.86
C THR A 205 -17.80 1.75 -6.99
N ALA A 206 -19.10 1.82 -7.26
CA ALA A 206 -20.10 1.01 -6.60
C ALA A 206 -20.26 -0.33 -7.34
N ASN A 207 -19.28 -1.23 -7.16
CA ASN A 207 -19.09 -2.39 -8.03
C ASN A 207 -19.01 -1.96 -9.51
N ASP A 208 -20.00 -2.36 -10.30
CA ASP A 208 -20.09 -2.14 -11.74
C ASP A 208 -20.79 -0.82 -12.08
N ALA A 209 -21.23 -0.06 -11.08
CA ALA A 209 -21.84 1.25 -11.24
C ALA A 209 -20.83 2.36 -10.92
N MET A 210 -20.86 3.43 -11.72
CA MET A 210 -20.04 4.63 -11.50
C MET A 210 -20.82 5.63 -10.63
N PRO A 211 -20.37 5.94 -9.41
CA PRO A 211 -20.97 6.99 -8.59
C PRO A 211 -20.80 8.37 -9.23
N ASP A 212 -21.77 9.27 -9.03
CA ASP A 212 -21.74 10.62 -9.60
C ASP A 212 -20.50 11.41 -9.16
N ALA A 213 -20.10 11.29 -7.89
CA ALA A 213 -18.89 11.95 -7.37
C ALA A 213 -17.64 11.52 -8.15
N THR A 214 -17.46 10.21 -8.33
CA THR A 214 -16.33 9.65 -9.08
C THR A 214 -16.37 10.07 -10.55
N LEU A 215 -17.55 10.04 -11.19
CA LEU A 215 -17.70 10.46 -12.59
C LEU A 215 -17.37 11.95 -12.77
N ASN A 216 -17.86 12.80 -11.88
CA ASN A 216 -17.61 14.24 -11.91
C ASN A 216 -16.12 14.54 -11.74
N PHE A 217 -15.45 13.88 -10.79
CA PHE A 217 -14.01 13.99 -10.61
C PHE A 217 -13.23 13.56 -11.86
N LEU A 218 -13.56 12.39 -12.43
CA LEU A 218 -12.93 11.93 -13.67
C LEU A 218 -13.09 12.95 -14.80
N ASN A 219 -14.26 13.58 -14.94
CA ASN A 219 -14.50 14.58 -15.97
C ASN A 219 -13.78 15.92 -15.72
N ALA A 220 -13.55 16.28 -14.44
CA ALA A 220 -12.84 17.49 -14.06
C ALA A 220 -11.33 17.42 -14.32
N VAL A 221 -10.71 16.23 -14.24
CA VAL A 221 -9.28 16.03 -14.51
C VAL A 221 -9.05 15.87 -16.02
N SER A 222 -8.65 16.95 -16.69
CA SER A 222 -8.55 17.00 -18.16
C SER A 222 -7.42 16.13 -18.74
N GLN A 223 -6.22 16.16 -18.15
CA GLN A 223 -5.07 15.33 -18.56
C GLN A 223 -4.95 14.12 -17.64
N ARG A 224 -5.64 13.03 -18.01
CA ARG A 224 -5.70 11.81 -17.19
C ARG A 224 -5.45 10.54 -17.98
N THR A 225 -4.89 9.55 -17.30
CA THR A 225 -4.91 8.13 -17.69
C THR A 225 -5.77 7.40 -16.67
N VAL A 226 -6.81 6.71 -17.12
CA VAL A 226 -7.73 5.98 -16.23
C VAL A 226 -7.52 4.47 -16.39
N VAL A 227 -7.42 3.76 -15.27
CA VAL A 227 -7.28 2.29 -15.25
C VAL A 227 -8.27 1.68 -14.27
N GLY A 228 -9.09 0.76 -14.75
CA GLY A 228 -9.93 -0.08 -13.90
C GLY A 228 -9.12 -1.19 -13.25
N VAL A 229 -9.10 -1.25 -11.93
CA VAL A 229 -8.48 -2.32 -11.15
C VAL A 229 -9.57 -3.25 -10.62
N GLY A 230 -9.43 -4.54 -10.96
CA GLY A 230 -10.46 -5.54 -10.73
C GLY A 230 -11.57 -5.50 -11.78
N GLY A 231 -12.34 -6.60 -11.82
CA GLY A 231 -13.47 -6.74 -12.74
C GLY A 231 -14.54 -5.66 -12.54
N PRO A 232 -15.03 -5.41 -11.31
CA PRO A 232 -16.07 -4.40 -11.08
C PRO A 232 -15.67 -2.97 -11.48
N GLY A 233 -14.49 -2.51 -11.05
CA GLY A 233 -14.01 -1.16 -11.41
C GLY A 233 -13.90 -0.97 -12.92
N SER A 234 -13.41 -1.99 -13.63
CA SER A 234 -13.32 -1.99 -15.09
C SER A 234 -14.70 -1.95 -15.77
N ARG A 235 -15.68 -2.70 -15.27
CA ARG A 235 -17.05 -2.67 -15.81
C ARG A 235 -17.76 -1.34 -15.54
N ALA A 236 -17.51 -0.71 -14.39
CA ALA A 236 -18.04 0.63 -14.09
C ALA A 236 -17.53 1.69 -15.09
N LEU A 237 -16.24 1.66 -15.42
CA LEU A 237 -15.65 2.54 -16.44
C LEU A 237 -16.25 2.28 -17.83
N GLN A 238 -16.40 1.01 -18.21
CA GLN A 238 -17.03 0.62 -19.48
C GLN A 238 -18.48 1.09 -19.57
N ALA A 239 -19.27 0.91 -18.52
CA ALA A 239 -20.67 1.35 -18.45
C ALA A 239 -20.80 2.87 -18.54
N ALA A 240 -19.88 3.60 -17.90
CA ALA A 240 -19.80 5.06 -17.97
C ALA A 240 -19.15 5.58 -19.27
N LYS A 241 -18.70 4.69 -20.17
CA LYS A 241 -18.03 5.00 -21.45
C LYS A 241 -16.78 5.88 -21.27
N ILE A 242 -16.06 5.69 -20.16
CA ILE A 242 -14.78 6.35 -19.93
C ILE A 242 -13.67 5.55 -20.61
N PRO A 243 -12.87 6.15 -21.52
CA PRO A 243 -11.71 5.47 -22.09
C PRO A 243 -10.71 5.08 -20.99
N SER A 244 -10.38 3.79 -20.89
CA SER A 244 -9.55 3.28 -19.80
C SER A 244 -8.81 2.01 -20.16
N GLY A 245 -7.68 1.77 -19.48
CA GLY A 245 -7.09 0.44 -19.37
C GLY A 245 -7.83 -0.43 -18.34
N THR A 246 -7.54 -1.73 -18.34
CA THR A 246 -8.08 -2.69 -17.36
C THR A 246 -6.97 -3.59 -16.83
N VAL A 247 -6.96 -3.76 -15.52
CA VAL A 247 -6.07 -4.67 -14.79
C VAL A 247 -6.93 -5.52 -13.87
N SER A 248 -7.22 -6.75 -14.27
CA SER A 248 -8.11 -7.66 -13.53
C SER A 248 -7.70 -9.11 -13.70
N GLY A 249 -7.93 -9.91 -12.66
CA GLY A 249 -7.80 -11.36 -12.68
C GLY A 249 -9.15 -12.09 -12.47
N SER A 250 -9.10 -13.42 -12.49
CA SER A 250 -10.26 -14.28 -12.21
C SER A 250 -10.76 -14.17 -10.77
N ASP A 251 -9.87 -13.80 -9.84
CA ASP A 251 -10.18 -13.56 -8.44
C ASP A 251 -9.28 -12.44 -7.86
N ARG A 252 -9.37 -12.23 -6.55
CA ARG A 252 -8.60 -11.21 -5.83
C ARG A 252 -7.09 -11.45 -5.85
N PHE A 253 -6.66 -12.71 -5.83
CA PHE A 253 -5.25 -13.08 -5.81
C PHE A 253 -4.63 -12.85 -7.18
N VAL A 254 -5.31 -13.32 -8.23
CA VAL A 254 -4.88 -13.11 -9.62
C VAL A 254 -4.95 -11.63 -9.99
N THR A 255 -5.92 -10.86 -9.46
CA THR A 255 -5.97 -9.40 -9.67
C THR A 255 -4.76 -8.70 -9.04
N ALA A 256 -4.47 -8.97 -7.76
CA ALA A 256 -3.28 -8.42 -7.09
C ALA A 256 -1.98 -8.78 -7.83
N LEU A 257 -1.88 -10.03 -8.32
CA LEU A 257 -0.75 -10.46 -9.14
C LEU A 257 -0.66 -9.74 -10.49
N THR A 258 -1.80 -9.51 -11.15
CA THR A 258 -1.84 -8.78 -12.42
C THR A 258 -1.45 -7.33 -12.22
N VAL A 259 -1.87 -6.71 -11.11
CA VAL A 259 -1.39 -5.38 -10.68
C VAL A 259 0.13 -5.40 -10.49
N ALA A 260 0.66 -6.38 -9.76
CA ALA A 260 2.10 -6.53 -9.54
C ALA A 260 2.88 -6.56 -10.87
N LYS A 261 2.50 -7.45 -11.79
CA LYS A 261 3.13 -7.60 -13.11
C LYS A 261 2.99 -6.37 -14.01
N THR A 262 1.94 -5.58 -13.84
CA THR A 262 1.66 -4.42 -14.70
C THR A 262 2.41 -3.17 -14.26
N PHE A 263 2.52 -2.96 -12.95
CA PHE A 263 2.99 -1.67 -12.40
C PHE A 263 4.37 -1.73 -11.75
N PHE A 264 4.89 -2.93 -11.46
CA PHE A 264 6.14 -3.13 -10.75
C PHE A 264 7.07 -4.04 -11.56
N ASP A 265 8.15 -3.46 -12.08
CA ASP A 265 9.17 -4.17 -12.84
C ASP A 265 10.40 -4.40 -11.94
N GLY A 266 10.73 -5.65 -11.70
CA GLY A 266 11.85 -6.06 -10.83
C GLY A 266 11.82 -5.47 -9.41
N PRO A 267 10.73 -5.60 -8.64
CA PRO A 267 10.70 -5.07 -7.27
C PRO A 267 11.72 -5.77 -6.38
N GLN A 268 12.35 -5.02 -5.47
CA GLN A 268 13.24 -5.57 -4.44
C GLN A 268 12.46 -6.07 -3.22
N VAL A 269 11.36 -5.38 -2.90
CA VAL A 269 10.47 -5.70 -1.78
C VAL A 269 9.11 -6.11 -2.32
N VAL A 270 8.52 -7.16 -1.75
CA VAL A 270 7.12 -7.52 -1.96
C VAL A 270 6.37 -7.51 -0.62
N GLY A 271 5.19 -6.91 -0.61
CA GLY A 271 4.25 -7.02 0.50
C GLY A 271 3.38 -8.26 0.36
N ILE A 272 3.11 -8.97 1.45
CA ILE A 272 2.23 -10.14 1.48
C ILE A 272 1.18 -9.94 2.57
N ALA A 273 -0.09 -9.99 2.20
CA ALA A 273 -1.18 -9.90 3.15
C ALA A 273 -2.29 -10.91 2.86
N THR A 274 -3.15 -11.15 3.85
CA THR A 274 -4.29 -12.05 3.66
C THR A 274 -5.30 -11.46 2.67
N GLY A 275 -5.78 -12.27 1.74
CA GLY A 275 -6.87 -11.87 0.85
C GLY A 275 -8.23 -11.79 1.55
N TYR A 276 -8.35 -12.21 2.81
CA TYR A 276 -9.64 -12.42 3.50
C TYR A 276 -9.99 -11.34 4.53
N LYS A 277 -9.02 -10.55 4.98
CA LYS A 277 -9.22 -9.41 5.89
C LYS A 277 -8.40 -8.22 5.40
N PHE A 278 -8.91 -7.01 5.63
CA PHE A 278 -8.31 -5.78 5.11
C PHE A 278 -7.32 -5.04 6.03
N PRO A 279 -7.45 -5.04 7.37
CA PRO A 279 -6.79 -3.98 8.16
C PRO A 279 -5.27 -4.01 8.11
N ASP A 280 -4.66 -5.20 8.20
CA ASP A 280 -3.21 -5.36 8.16
C ASP A 280 -2.65 -5.00 6.77
N ALA A 281 -3.39 -5.38 5.73
CA ALA A 281 -3.03 -5.13 4.33
C ALA A 281 -3.09 -3.65 3.94
N LEU A 282 -3.88 -2.85 4.64
CA LEU A 282 -4.07 -1.43 4.37
C LEU A 282 -2.81 -0.62 4.71
N ALA A 283 -2.33 -0.73 5.96
CA ALA A 283 -1.06 -0.12 6.36
C ALA A 283 0.10 -0.74 5.58
N GLY A 284 0.08 -2.08 5.41
CA GLY A 284 1.10 -2.78 4.63
C GLY A 284 1.18 -2.36 3.16
N GLY A 285 0.06 -2.01 2.53
CA GLY A 285 0.03 -1.49 1.16
C GLY A 285 0.71 -0.13 1.00
N VAL A 286 0.60 0.74 2.02
CA VAL A 286 1.35 2.01 2.07
C VAL A 286 2.85 1.73 2.09
N LEU A 287 3.29 0.84 2.97
CA LEU A 287 4.70 0.48 3.10
C LEU A 287 5.22 -0.15 1.81
N ALA A 288 4.57 -1.21 1.31
CA ALA A 288 4.98 -1.90 0.09
C ALA A 288 5.13 -0.91 -1.08
N GLY A 289 4.11 -0.07 -1.30
CA GLY A 289 4.17 0.96 -2.34
C GLY A 289 5.28 1.99 -2.11
N SER A 290 5.50 2.43 -0.86
CA SER A 290 6.50 3.46 -0.54
C SER A 290 7.94 3.06 -0.88
N VAL A 291 8.21 1.75 -0.94
CA VAL A 291 9.51 1.18 -1.32
C VAL A 291 9.50 0.56 -2.72
N GLY A 292 8.50 0.91 -3.54
CA GLY A 292 8.41 0.46 -4.93
C GLY A 292 8.03 -1.02 -5.08
N GLY A 293 7.40 -1.62 -4.07
CA GLY A 293 6.97 -3.01 -4.03
C GLY A 293 5.46 -3.18 -4.26
N PRO A 294 5.02 -4.28 -4.90
CA PRO A 294 3.60 -4.63 -4.96
C PRO A 294 3.09 -5.18 -3.63
N LEU A 295 1.77 -5.10 -3.44
CA LEU A 295 1.06 -5.86 -2.41
C LEU A 295 0.43 -7.11 -3.04
N LEU A 296 0.97 -8.29 -2.70
CA LEU A 296 0.43 -9.60 -3.08
C LEU A 296 -0.54 -10.10 -2.02
N LEU A 297 -1.51 -10.90 -2.44
CA LEU A 297 -2.50 -11.50 -1.56
C LEU A 297 -2.33 -13.00 -1.49
N THR A 298 -2.61 -13.58 -0.33
CA THR A 298 -2.48 -15.02 -0.08
C THR A 298 -3.64 -15.56 0.74
N GLY A 299 -3.80 -16.89 0.71
CA GLY A 299 -4.59 -17.58 1.72
C GLY A 299 -3.86 -17.68 3.06
N PRO A 300 -4.56 -18.06 4.14
CA PRO A 300 -3.99 -18.06 5.48
C PRO A 300 -2.86 -19.07 5.64
N THR A 301 -2.93 -20.22 4.98
CA THR A 301 -1.97 -21.32 5.17
C THR A 301 -1.11 -21.61 3.93
N ALA A 302 -1.49 -21.09 2.76
CA ALA A 302 -0.79 -21.37 1.52
C ALA A 302 -0.89 -20.21 0.52
N LEU A 303 0.22 -19.99 -0.20
CA LEU A 303 0.26 -19.13 -1.37
C LEU A 303 -0.55 -19.76 -2.52
N PRO A 304 -1.40 -19.00 -3.23
CA PRO A 304 -1.93 -19.43 -4.52
C PRO A 304 -0.78 -19.78 -5.47
N THR A 305 -0.96 -20.81 -6.30
CA THR A 305 0.07 -21.31 -7.23
C THR A 305 0.68 -20.19 -8.08
N GLU A 306 -0.17 -19.31 -8.61
CA GLU A 306 0.25 -18.20 -9.47
C GLU A 306 1.09 -17.15 -8.70
N THR A 307 0.81 -16.98 -7.40
CA THR A 307 1.59 -16.09 -6.54
C THR A 307 2.95 -16.72 -6.22
N ALA A 308 2.97 -18.03 -5.94
CA ALA A 308 4.22 -18.75 -5.71
C ALA A 308 5.13 -18.73 -6.94
N ASP A 309 4.56 -18.94 -8.13
CA ASP A 309 5.30 -18.88 -9.40
C ASP A 309 5.82 -17.47 -9.70
N TYR A 310 5.05 -16.43 -9.36
CA TYR A 310 5.54 -15.06 -9.47
C TYR A 310 6.75 -14.80 -8.57
N LEU A 311 6.67 -15.17 -7.29
CA LEU A 311 7.79 -14.99 -6.35
C LEU A 311 9.03 -15.74 -6.83
N ARG A 312 8.88 -16.99 -7.30
CA ARG A 312 9.98 -17.78 -7.85
C ARG A 312 10.63 -17.10 -9.04
N ASN A 313 9.83 -16.59 -9.97
CA ASN A 313 10.33 -15.92 -11.17
C ASN A 313 10.94 -14.54 -10.87
N ALA A 314 10.46 -13.87 -9.83
CA ALA A 314 10.94 -12.57 -9.37
C ALA A 314 12.11 -12.69 -8.38
N SER A 315 12.53 -13.90 -7.98
CA SER A 315 13.62 -14.14 -7.01
C SER A 315 14.96 -13.50 -7.40
N GLY A 316 15.18 -13.25 -8.69
CA GLY A 316 16.36 -12.50 -9.16
C GLY A 316 16.38 -11.02 -8.76
N SER A 317 15.22 -10.42 -8.45
CA SER A 317 15.11 -9.03 -7.99
C SER A 317 14.63 -8.93 -6.54
N VAL A 318 13.71 -9.81 -6.13
CA VAL A 318 13.08 -9.78 -4.80
C VAL A 318 14.04 -10.31 -3.75
N SER A 319 14.61 -9.40 -2.96
CA SER A 319 15.43 -9.72 -1.79
C SER A 319 14.61 -9.80 -0.51
N ASP A 320 13.42 -9.19 -0.49
CA ASP A 320 12.63 -8.99 0.72
C ASP A 320 11.14 -9.30 0.52
N ALA A 321 10.58 -10.07 1.44
CA ALA A 321 9.15 -10.21 1.57
C ALA A 321 8.70 -9.76 2.96
N VAL A 322 7.77 -8.82 3.01
CA VAL A 322 7.18 -8.32 4.27
C VAL A 322 5.75 -8.82 4.38
N MET A 323 5.50 -9.64 5.39
CA MET A 323 4.21 -10.23 5.71
C MET A 323 3.45 -9.35 6.70
N PHE A 324 2.24 -8.94 6.36
CA PHE A 324 1.42 -8.07 7.22
C PHE A 324 0.32 -8.86 7.92
N GLY A 325 0.38 -8.90 9.24
CA GLY A 325 -0.58 -9.57 10.10
C GLY A 325 -0.04 -10.85 10.73
N GLY A 326 -0.63 -11.19 11.88
CA GLY A 326 -0.12 -12.25 12.73
C GLY A 326 -0.48 -13.67 12.30
N PRO A 327 -0.01 -14.69 13.06
CA PRO A 327 -0.20 -16.11 12.76
C PRO A 327 -1.66 -16.54 12.55
N ALA A 328 -2.61 -15.83 13.17
CA ALA A 328 -4.04 -16.11 13.05
C ALA A 328 -4.62 -15.78 11.66
N VAL A 329 -3.94 -14.96 10.85
CA VAL A 329 -4.39 -14.57 9.50
C VAL A 329 -3.40 -14.96 8.41
N LEU A 330 -2.13 -15.13 8.77
CA LEU A 330 -1.03 -15.61 7.95
C LEU A 330 -0.25 -16.63 8.77
N ASP A 331 -0.55 -17.91 8.60
CA ASP A 331 0.01 -19.03 9.37
C ASP A 331 1.55 -18.99 9.45
N GLU A 332 2.09 -19.56 10.52
CA GLU A 332 3.54 -19.63 10.75
C GLU A 332 4.30 -20.31 9.62
N GLY A 333 3.72 -21.35 8.99
CA GLY A 333 4.36 -22.08 7.91
C GLY A 333 4.51 -21.27 6.61
N LEU A 334 3.77 -20.17 6.47
CA LEU A 334 3.77 -19.37 5.25
C LEU A 334 5.10 -18.64 5.04
N LYS A 335 5.80 -18.25 6.12
CA LYS A 335 7.13 -17.61 6.01
C LYS A 335 8.16 -18.50 5.33
N ASN A 336 8.08 -19.81 5.56
CA ASN A 336 8.96 -20.79 4.93
C ASN A 336 8.66 -20.91 3.43
N GLN A 337 7.37 -20.96 3.06
CA GLN A 337 6.96 -20.98 1.65
C GLN A 337 7.49 -19.75 0.91
N VAL A 338 7.35 -18.56 1.50
CA VAL A 338 7.82 -17.31 0.91
C VAL A 338 9.35 -17.30 0.82
N GLY A 339 10.04 -17.62 1.90
CA GLY A 339 11.50 -17.62 1.98
C GLY A 339 12.15 -18.56 0.97
N ASP A 340 11.63 -19.78 0.84
CA ASP A 340 12.12 -20.79 -0.11
C ASP A 340 11.81 -20.44 -1.58
N LEU A 341 10.92 -19.47 -1.84
CA LEU A 341 10.60 -19.00 -3.19
C LEU A 341 11.44 -17.79 -3.61
N ILE A 342 11.81 -16.91 -2.68
CA ILE A 342 12.61 -15.72 -2.99
C ILE A 342 14.11 -16.00 -2.83
N GLY A 343 14.50 -16.90 -1.93
CA GLY A 343 15.88 -17.34 -1.69
C GLY A 343 16.06 -18.84 -1.89
N GLN A 344 17.31 -19.29 -1.97
CA GLN A 344 17.62 -20.72 -1.91
C GLN A 344 17.30 -21.27 -0.50
N PRO A 345 16.96 -22.56 -0.35
CA PRO A 345 16.76 -23.17 0.96
C PRO A 345 17.97 -22.95 1.89
N GLY A 346 17.74 -22.39 3.08
CA GLY A 346 18.80 -22.04 4.03
C GLY A 346 19.63 -20.80 3.64
N GLN A 347 19.20 -20.04 2.62
CA GLN A 347 19.83 -18.78 2.19
C GLN A 347 18.92 -17.56 2.40
N TRP A 348 17.97 -17.68 3.34
CA TRP A 348 17.10 -16.58 3.76
C TRP A 348 17.01 -16.53 5.29
N VAL A 349 16.69 -15.37 5.84
CA VAL A 349 16.51 -15.13 7.27
C VAL A 349 15.09 -14.66 7.56
N TYR A 350 14.60 -15.02 8.75
CA TYR A 350 13.30 -14.57 9.24
C TYR A 350 13.47 -13.54 10.36
N ARG A 351 12.63 -12.50 10.35
CA ARG A 351 12.52 -11.51 11.42
C ARG A 351 11.06 -11.24 11.77
N ASP A 352 10.81 -10.86 13.01
CA ASP A 352 9.51 -10.41 13.51
C ASP A 352 9.68 -8.99 14.05
N ASN A 353 8.91 -8.03 13.51
CA ASN A 353 8.86 -6.65 13.98
C ASN A 353 10.26 -6.04 14.24
N ASP A 354 11.20 -6.25 13.31
CA ASP A 354 12.58 -5.77 13.42
C ASP A 354 12.79 -4.54 12.53
N PRO A 355 12.65 -3.32 13.08
CA PRO A 355 12.80 -2.08 12.31
C PRO A 355 14.18 -1.87 11.68
N THR A 356 15.16 -2.70 12.04
CA THR A 356 16.52 -2.67 11.49
C THR A 356 16.77 -3.71 10.41
N ALA A 357 15.81 -4.63 10.17
CA ALA A 357 15.97 -5.71 9.20
C ALA A 357 16.26 -5.22 7.77
N HIS A 358 15.87 -3.97 7.48
CA HIS A 358 16.06 -3.30 6.19
C HIS A 358 17.26 -2.35 6.12
N GLN A 359 18.00 -2.21 7.22
CA GLN A 359 19.14 -1.31 7.31
C GLN A 359 20.45 -2.10 7.16
N GLY A 360 21.04 -2.08 5.97
CA GLY A 360 22.33 -2.70 5.68
C GLY A 360 22.68 -2.65 4.19
N PRO A 361 23.97 -2.81 3.81
CA PRO A 361 24.33 -2.98 2.41
C PRO A 361 23.69 -4.27 1.87
N ARG A 362 22.88 -4.11 0.82
CA ARG A 362 22.22 -5.17 0.08
C ARG A 362 22.71 -5.15 -1.36
#